data_AF-A0A8X6LV42-F1
#
_entry.id   AF-A0A8X6LV42-F1
#
_cell.length_a   1.000
_cell.length_b   1.000
_cell.length_c   1.000
_cell.angle_alpha   90.00
_cell.angle_beta   90.00
_cell.angle_gamma   90.00
#
_symmetry.space_group_name_H-M   'P 1'
#
loop_
_entity.id
_entity.type
_entity.pdbx_description
1 polymer ?
#
loop_
_entity_poly.entity_id
_entity_poly.type
_entity_poly.pdbx_seq_one_letter_code
_entity_poly.pdbx_strand_id
1 'polypeptide(L)'
;MEKRKETTIEERKLVIKLSNEGKSLRNIAKVVGRNVNCIQKILQKFKKTGMLANTEGRGRKKTMNSITERRVIHQVKIDPKISAPKIAASTSNNLG
;
A
#
# COMPACT_ATOMS: atom_id res chain seq x y z
N MET A 1 21.13 -8.84 12.02
CA MET A 1 20.29 -9.30 10.89
C MET A 1 20.24 -8.20 9.86
N GLU A 2 20.69 -8.47 8.64
CA GLU A 2 20.70 -7.47 7.57
C GLU A 2 19.26 -7.08 7.18
N LYS A 3 19.02 -5.79 6.97
CA LYS A 3 17.69 -5.25 6.68
C LYS A 3 17.23 -5.79 5.33
N ARG A 4 16.04 -6.40 5.26
CA ARG A 4 15.49 -6.93 3.99
C ARG A 4 15.35 -5.79 2.98
N LYS A 5 16.24 -5.77 1.98
CA LYS A 5 16.23 -4.77 0.90
C LYS A 5 15.10 -5.07 -0.07
N GLU A 6 14.28 -4.06 -0.37
CA GLU A 6 13.26 -4.17 -1.40
C GLU A 6 13.89 -4.32 -2.79
N THR A 7 13.16 -4.91 -3.73
CA THR A 7 13.63 -4.99 -5.12
C THR A 7 13.56 -3.63 -5.81
N THR A 8 14.55 -3.34 -6.65
CA THR A 8 14.60 -2.09 -7.41
C THR A 8 13.62 -2.15 -8.59
N ILE A 9 13.32 -0.99 -9.18
CA ILE A 9 12.46 -0.92 -10.37
C ILE A 9 13.13 -1.63 -11.55
N GLU A 10 14.45 -1.52 -11.67
CA GLU A 10 15.23 -2.16 -12.73
C GLU A 10 15.18 -3.69 -12.65
N GLU A 11 15.34 -4.25 -11.44
CA GLU A 11 15.19 -5.69 -11.21
C GLU A 11 13.79 -6.17 -11.65
N ARG A 12 12.72 -5.42 -11.34
CA ARG A 12 11.35 -5.77 -11.76
C ARG A 12 11.14 -5.66 -13.26
N LYS A 13 11.70 -4.64 -13.91
CA LYS A 13 11.67 -4.51 -15.37
C LYS A 13 12.35 -5.71 -16.03
N LEU A 14 13.51 -6.12 -15.51
CA LEU A 14 14.23 -7.30 -16.00
C LEU A 14 13.40 -8.58 -15.84
N VAL A 15 12.76 -8.78 -14.68
CA VAL A 15 11.87 -9.93 -14.43
C VAL A 15 10.75 -10.02 -15.46
N ILE A 16 10.08 -8.90 -15.75
CA ILE A 16 8.96 -8.87 -16.70
C ILE A 16 9.45 -9.11 -18.13
N LYS A 17 10.58 -8.51 -18.52
CA LYS A 17 11.20 -8.76 -19.83
C LYS A 17 11.48 -10.26 -20.03
N LEU A 18 12.17 -10.89 -19.07
CA LEU A 18 12.50 -12.33 -19.14
C LEU A 18 11.26 -13.23 -19.09
N SER A 19 10.22 -12.82 -18.38
CA SER A 19 8.94 -13.53 -18.36
C SER A 19 8.21 -13.44 -19.71
N ASN A 20 8.28 -12.30 -20.38
CA ASN A 20 7.70 -12.11 -21.72
C ASN A 20 8.47 -12.90 -22.78
N GLU A 21 9.77 -13.09 -22.60
CA GLU A 21 10.61 -14.01 -23.39
C GLU A 21 10.30 -15.50 -23.13
N GLY A 22 9.40 -15.83 -22.21
CA GLY A 22 8.99 -17.21 -21.91
C GLY A 22 9.95 -17.98 -21.00
N LYS A 23 10.89 -17.31 -20.32
CA LYS A 23 11.84 -17.99 -19.43
C LYS A 23 11.16 -18.52 -18.17
N SER A 24 11.63 -19.67 -17.67
CA SER A 24 11.10 -20.26 -16.43
C SER A 24 11.42 -19.39 -15.21
N LEU A 25 10.55 -19.43 -14.19
CA LEU A 25 10.74 -18.67 -12.94
C LEU A 25 12.08 -18.97 -12.27
N ARG A 26 12.56 -20.22 -12.36
CA ARG A 26 13.84 -20.64 -11.79
C ARG A 26 15.03 -20.03 -12.54
N ASN A 27 14.96 -19.92 -13.86
CA ASN A 27 16.00 -19.26 -14.65
C ASN A 27 16.02 -17.76 -14.39
N ILE A 28 14.84 -17.13 -14.31
CA ILE A 28 14.72 -15.71 -13.95
C ILE A 28 15.31 -15.44 -12.56
N ALA A 29 14.99 -16.28 -11.58
CA ALA A 29 15.52 -16.19 -10.23
C ALA A 29 17.05 -16.23 -10.18
N LYS A 30 17.68 -17.13 -10.95
CA LYS A 30 19.14 -17.22 -11.09
C LYS A 30 19.74 -15.96 -11.72
N VAL A 31 19.16 -15.46 -12.82
CA VAL A 31 19.65 -14.27 -13.52
C VAL A 31 19.53 -13.02 -12.67
N VAL A 32 18.43 -12.86 -11.94
CA VAL A 32 18.16 -11.67 -11.11
C VAL A 32 18.79 -11.78 -9.72
N GLY A 33 19.28 -12.96 -9.32
CA GLY A 33 19.86 -13.19 -7.99
C GLY A 33 18.84 -13.12 -6.85
N ARG A 34 17.58 -13.48 -7.11
CA ARG A 34 16.47 -13.43 -6.12
C ARG A 34 15.79 -14.78 -6.00
N ASN A 35 15.07 -14.98 -4.90
CA ASN A 35 14.33 -16.23 -4.71
C ASN A 35 13.13 -16.34 -5.67
N VAL A 36 12.75 -17.57 -6.01
CA VAL A 36 11.65 -17.87 -6.96
C VAL A 36 10.32 -17.26 -6.50
N ASN A 37 10.03 -17.30 -5.20
CA ASN A 37 8.81 -16.72 -4.62
C ASN A 37 8.72 -15.20 -4.83
N CYS A 38 9.85 -14.50 -4.82
CA CYS A 38 9.92 -13.07 -5.08
C CYS A 38 9.57 -12.77 -6.53
N ILE A 39 10.14 -13.53 -7.48
CA ILE A 39 9.82 -13.44 -8.90
C ILE A 39 8.32 -13.67 -9.13
N GLN A 40 7.77 -14.73 -8.53
CA GLN A 40 6.35 -15.04 -8.63
C GLN A 40 5.46 -13.91 -8.10
N LYS A 41 5.80 -13.33 -6.94
CA LYS A 41 5.07 -12.19 -6.37
C LYS A 41 5.13 -10.95 -7.24
N ILE A 42 6.28 -10.65 -7.84
CA ILE A 42 6.45 -9.53 -8.77
C ILE A 42 5.51 -9.70 -9.97
N LEU A 43 5.51 -10.89 -10.59
CA LEU A 43 4.66 -11.18 -11.75
C LEU A 43 3.16 -11.17 -11.41
N GLN A 44 2.77 -11.75 -10.28
CA GLN A 44 1.37 -11.72 -9.81
C GLN A 44 0.89 -10.29 -9.57
N LYS A 45 1.73 -9.47 -8.93
CA LYS A 45 1.43 -8.05 -8.71
C LYS A 45 1.29 -7.31 -10.03
N PHE A 46 2.23 -7.51 -10.96
CA PHE A 46 2.20 -6.86 -12.27
C PHE A 46 0.95 -7.25 -13.06
N LYS A 47 0.55 -8.53 -13.05
CA LYS A 47 -0.71 -8.98 -13.66
C LYS A 47 -1.94 -8.32 -13.04
N LYS A 48 -1.93 -8.08 -11.73
CA LYS A 48 -3.06 -7.48 -11.00
C LYS A 48 -3.17 -5.98 -11.19
N THR A 49 -2.06 -5.25 -11.15
CA THR A 49 -2.08 -3.77 -11.10
C THR A 49 -1.46 -3.10 -12.32
N GLY A 50 -0.74 -3.82 -13.18
CA GLY A 50 0.03 -3.26 -14.30
C GLY A 50 1.23 -2.40 -13.89
N MET A 51 1.48 -2.25 -12.58
CA MET A 51 2.49 -1.34 -12.05
C MET A 51 3.80 -2.06 -11.70
N LEU A 52 4.91 -1.43 -12.09
CA LEU A 52 6.28 -1.86 -11.73
C LEU A 52 6.70 -1.36 -10.34
N ALA A 53 6.21 -0.19 -9.94
CA ALA A 53 6.58 0.42 -8.68
C ALA A 53 5.98 -0.34 -7.48
N ASN A 54 6.61 -0.19 -6.32
CA ASN A 54 5.98 -0.60 -5.06
C ASN A 54 4.80 0.31 -4.74
N THR A 55 3.78 -0.27 -4.11
CA THR A 55 2.66 0.52 -3.62
C THR A 55 3.13 1.30 -2.40
N GLU A 56 2.76 2.57 -2.34
CA GLU A 56 3.22 3.44 -1.27
C GLU A 56 2.49 3.16 0.05
N GLY A 57 3.28 3.09 1.12
CA GLY A 57 2.79 2.89 2.48
C GLY A 57 2.27 1.48 2.77
N ARG A 58 1.89 1.29 4.04
CA ARG A 58 1.28 0.06 4.55
C ARG A 58 0.07 0.43 5.41
N GLY A 59 -0.89 -0.48 5.53
CA GLY A 59 -2.03 -0.34 6.42
C GLY A 59 -3.15 0.59 5.93
N ARG A 60 -4.22 0.67 6.73
CA ARG A 60 -5.38 1.52 6.46
C ARG A 60 -4.99 2.99 6.63
N LYS A 61 -5.25 3.80 5.61
CA LYS A 61 -5.09 5.25 5.69
C LYS A 61 -6.17 5.85 6.60
N LYS A 62 -5.82 6.94 7.28
CA LYS A 62 -6.77 7.68 8.12
C LYS A 62 -7.88 8.23 7.22
N THR A 63 -9.13 8.02 7.61
CA THR A 63 -10.30 8.51 6.87
C THR A 63 -10.64 9.96 7.22
N MET A 64 -10.17 10.45 8.37
CA MET A 64 -10.45 11.79 8.87
C MET A 64 -9.28 12.73 8.60
N ASN A 65 -9.57 13.91 8.07
CA ASN A 65 -8.65 15.03 8.02
C ASN A 65 -8.37 15.58 9.44
N SER A 66 -7.24 16.26 9.62
CA SER A 66 -6.85 16.93 10.87
C SER A 66 -7.89 17.94 11.37
N ILE A 67 -8.60 18.62 10.46
CA ILE A 67 -9.65 19.60 10.80
C ILE A 67 -10.87 18.90 11.39
N THR A 68 -11.33 17.81 10.77
CA THR A 68 -12.50 17.08 11.24
C THR A 68 -12.22 16.43 12.59
N GLU A 69 -11.03 15.87 12.78
CA GLU A 69 -10.58 15.35 14.07
C GLU A 69 -10.57 16.41 15.17
N ARG A 70 -10.03 17.60 14.90
CA ARG A 70 -10.02 18.70 15.88
C ARG A 70 -11.43 19.11 16.29
N ARG A 71 -12.37 19.16 15.34
CA ARG A 71 -13.79 19.46 15.61
C ARG A 71 -14.44 18.40 16.49
N VAL A 72 -14.19 17.12 16.21
CA VAL A 72 -14.68 16.01 17.05
C VAL A 72 -14.17 16.16 18.48
N ILE A 73 -12.86 16.38 18.64
CA ILE A 73 -12.25 16.56 19.97
C ILE A 73 -12.86 17.77 20.70
N HIS A 74 -13.09 18.87 19.99
CA HIS A 74 -13.71 20.07 20.55
C HIS A 74 -15.14 19.82 21.02
N GLN A 75 -15.98 19.15 20.22
CA GLN A 75 -17.35 18.81 20.60
C GLN A 75 -17.40 17.93 21.86
N VAL A 76 -16.53 16.91 21.93
CA VAL A 76 -16.44 16.03 23.11
C VAL A 76 -15.94 16.80 24.35
N LYS A 77 -15.07 17.79 24.18
CA LYS A 77 -14.63 18.64 25.30
C LYS A 77 -15.75 19.55 25.82
N ILE A 78 -16.61 20.06 24.94
CA ILE A 78 -17.75 20.91 25.33
C ILE A 78 -18.84 20.08 26.01
N ASP A 79 -19.25 18.98 25.38
CA ASP A 79 -20.23 18.04 25.90
C ASP A 79 -19.62 16.63 25.93
N PRO A 80 -19.04 16.21 27.07
CA PRO A 80 -18.45 14.89 27.22
C PRO A 80 -19.45 13.72 27.06
N LYS A 81 -20.76 13.98 27.13
CA LYS A 81 -21.81 12.96 27.03
C LYS A 81 -22.41 12.85 25.63
N ILE A 82 -21.94 13.65 24.67
CA ILE A 82 -22.46 13.63 23.31
C ILE A 82 -22.27 12.25 22.66
N SER A 83 -23.33 11.72 22.06
CA SER A 83 -23.29 10.39 21.45
C SER A 83 -22.55 10.39 20.12
N ALA A 84 -21.84 9.30 19.82
CA ALA A 84 -21.07 9.16 18.58
C ALA A 84 -21.89 9.39 17.29
N PRO A 85 -23.16 8.92 17.17
CA PRO A 85 -23.98 9.21 15.98
C PRO A 85 -24.25 10.70 15.80
N LYS A 86 -24.43 11.45 16.90
CA LYS A 86 -24.67 12.90 16.87
C LYS A 86 -23.42 13.66 16.43
N ILE A 87 -22.25 13.25 16.92
CA ILE A 87 -20.95 13.76 16.44
C ILE A 87 -20.82 13.49 14.93
N ALA A 88 -21.04 12.25 14.50
CA ALA A 88 -20.90 11.84 13.10
C ALA A 88 -21.78 12.69 12.17
N ALA A 89 -23.07 12.83 12.52
CA ALA A 89 -24.02 13.66 11.79
C ALA A 89 -23.55 15.11 11.63
N SER A 90 -22.97 15.70 12.68
CA SER A 90 -22.44 17.07 12.62
C SER A 90 -21.18 17.22 11.75
N THR A 91 -20.41 16.14 11.59
CA THR A 91 -19.14 16.14 10.85
C THR A 91 -19.25 15.79 9.37
N SER A 92 -20.38 15.22 8.93
CA SER A 92 -20.65 14.72 7.57
C SER A 92 -20.30 15.69 6.44
N ASN A 93 -20.43 16.99 6.68
CA ASN A 93 -20.30 18.04 5.65
C ASN A 93 -18.85 18.46 5.34
N ASN A 94 -17.84 17.81 5.95
CA ASN A 94 -16.42 18.19 5.79
C ASN A 94 -15.49 16.98 5.58
N LEU A 95 -16.04 15.87 5.10
CA LEU A 95 -15.29 14.67 4.72
C LEU A 95 -14.59 14.94 3.38
N GLY A 96 -13.36 15.46 3.45
CA GLY A 96 -12.41 15.54 2.35
C GLY A 96 -11.18 14.71 2.68
#